data_AF-A0AAE3M7L5-F1
#
_entry.id   AF-A0AAE3M7L5-F1
#
_cell.length_a   1.000
_cell.length_b   1.000
_cell.length_c   1.000
_cell.angle_alpha   90.00
_cell.angle_beta   90.00
_cell.angle_gamma   90.00
#
_symmetry.space_group_name_H-M   'P 1'
#
loop_
_entity.id
_entity.type
_entity.pdbx_description
1 polymer ?
#
loop_
_entity_poly.entity_id
_entity_poly.type
_entity_poly.pdbx_seq_one_letter_code
_entity_poly.pdbx_strand_id
1 'polypeptide(L)'
;MDDKRLINKLELAYAPMTAYEFAVTKNDTDIEQALFKASLYLIAQRAVITFENIVPDENEYKLNFEIHQKGNPNILKCRLPLAQSIVNTNENDTILIAFNDLDKSTTQNFPPYFNIHGFSLVKQQKEKEEFLIWFSPEKLLQNWWKGYIECEIEGDYKSFLRYQVHYVGKATKQGILKRLTGHSTFQDILSLEESVTEKQLPANEIVILSFEFEENIQMQTFGSYSDIKSMTSALLGENYPEQETIFLDSEKALIQAMKPNYNKELFKNYPISKDGLYDLNYKVISYSFIDPITLIYDEGEIIGKKHAFGGDLIVISDNKEFRLIKN
;
A
#
# COMPACT_ATOMS: atom_id res chain seq x y z
N MET A 1 37.10 4.82 11.59
CA MET A 1 36.65 5.64 10.46
C MET A 1 35.19 5.91 10.69
N ASP A 2 34.71 7.08 10.28
CA ASP A 2 33.30 7.43 10.49
C ASP A 2 32.45 6.64 9.50
N ASP A 3 31.45 5.93 10.00
CA ASP A 3 30.53 5.15 9.16
C ASP A 3 29.12 5.70 9.34
N LYS A 4 28.43 5.95 8.22
CA LYS A 4 27.00 6.32 8.19
C LYS A 4 26.19 5.22 7.53
N ARG A 5 25.09 4.81 8.15
CA ARG A 5 24.15 3.81 7.62
C ARG A 5 22.74 4.37 7.69
N LEU A 6 21.91 4.06 6.70
CA LEU A 6 20.52 4.47 6.63
C LEU A 6 19.63 3.25 6.39
N ILE A 7 18.69 3.00 7.28
CA ILE A 7 17.72 1.91 7.18
C ILE A 7 16.34 2.55 6.97
N ASN A 8 15.72 2.27 5.83
CA ASN A 8 14.44 2.86 5.45
C ASN A 8 13.38 1.77 5.35
N LYS A 9 12.24 2.00 6.01
CA LYS A 9 11.10 1.09 6.03
C LYS A 9 9.92 1.75 5.35
N LEU A 10 9.49 1.16 4.24
CA LEU A 10 8.33 1.59 3.47
C LEU A 10 7.08 0.88 3.99
N GLU A 11 6.02 1.65 4.18
CA GLU A 11 4.69 1.16 4.48
C GLU A 11 3.67 1.74 3.51
N LEU A 12 2.58 1.02 3.33
CA LEU A 12 1.41 1.51 2.61
C LEU A 12 0.78 2.65 3.40
N ALA A 13 0.80 3.85 2.83
CA ALA A 13 0.17 5.04 3.41
C ALA A 13 -1.37 4.94 3.39
N TYR A 14 -1.90 4.20 2.40
CA TYR A 14 -3.32 3.90 2.27
C TYR A 14 -3.49 2.49 1.71
N ALA A 15 -4.70 1.96 1.74
CA ALA A 15 -5.00 0.66 1.17
C ALA A 15 -4.70 0.65 -0.33
N PRO A 16 -4.33 -0.49 -0.92
CA PRO A 16 -4.30 -0.63 -2.38
C PRO A 16 -5.61 -0.11 -2.98
N MET A 17 -5.50 0.84 -3.90
CA MET A 17 -6.67 1.42 -4.58
C MET A 17 -6.69 0.96 -6.01
N THR A 18 -7.75 0.28 -6.42
CA THR A 18 -8.04 0.05 -7.84
C THR A 18 -8.12 1.38 -8.59
N ALA A 19 -7.88 1.36 -9.90
CA ALA A 19 -8.05 2.54 -10.73
C ALA A 19 -9.50 3.05 -10.74
N TYR A 20 -10.48 2.15 -10.56
CA TYR A 20 -11.87 2.52 -10.30
C TYR A 20 -12.02 3.32 -9.01
N GLU A 21 -11.52 2.80 -7.87
CA GLU A 21 -11.55 3.50 -6.59
C GLU A 21 -10.85 4.86 -6.68
N PHE A 22 -9.67 4.90 -7.30
CA PHE A 22 -8.97 6.15 -7.56
C PHE A 22 -9.83 7.14 -8.37
N ALA A 23 -10.51 6.68 -9.42
CA ALA A 23 -11.33 7.56 -10.25
C ALA A 23 -12.48 8.21 -9.47
N VAL A 24 -13.08 7.49 -8.51
CA VAL A 24 -14.19 8.00 -7.68
C VAL A 24 -13.72 8.80 -6.46
N THR A 25 -12.52 8.54 -5.93
CA THR A 25 -12.02 9.16 -4.70
C THR A 25 -10.89 10.18 -4.87
N LYS A 26 -10.37 10.41 -6.08
CA LYS A 26 -9.24 11.34 -6.33
C LYS A 26 -9.44 12.80 -5.87
N ASN A 27 -10.68 13.20 -5.57
CA ASN A 27 -11.03 14.54 -5.07
C ASN A 27 -11.49 14.50 -3.59
N ASP A 28 -11.39 13.35 -2.92
CA ASP A 28 -11.75 13.17 -1.52
C ASP A 28 -10.63 13.73 -0.62
N THR A 29 -10.97 14.69 0.23
CA THR A 29 -10.02 15.37 1.12
C THR A 29 -9.46 14.45 2.19
N ASP A 30 -10.22 13.45 2.63
CA ASP A 30 -9.78 12.52 3.67
C ASP A 30 -8.73 11.54 3.09
N ILE A 31 -8.90 11.15 1.82
CA ILE A 31 -7.89 10.35 1.11
C ILE A 31 -6.66 11.19 0.78
N GLU A 32 -6.84 12.45 0.37
CA GLU A 32 -5.70 13.36 0.18
C GLU A 32 -4.89 13.52 1.47
N GLN A 33 -5.56 13.66 2.62
CA GLN A 33 -4.92 13.75 3.92
C GLN A 33 -4.21 12.44 4.30
N ALA A 34 -4.83 11.28 4.07
CA ALA A 34 -4.23 9.98 4.34
C ALA A 34 -2.95 9.75 3.50
N LEU A 35 -2.90 10.30 2.29
CA LEU A 35 -1.75 10.19 1.38
C LEU A 35 -0.75 11.34 1.50
N PHE A 36 -0.93 12.28 2.43
CA PHE A 36 -0.14 13.52 2.49
C PHE A 36 1.36 13.29 2.64
N LYS A 37 1.76 12.24 3.38
CA LYS A 37 3.16 11.85 3.59
C LYS A 37 3.71 10.90 2.53
N ALA A 38 2.85 10.37 1.67
CA ALA A 38 3.23 9.41 0.64
C ALA A 38 3.88 10.13 -0.54
N SER A 39 5.05 9.67 -0.96
CA SER A 39 5.77 10.23 -2.11
C SER A 39 6.32 9.18 -3.07
N LEU A 40 6.07 7.91 -2.80
CA LEU A 40 6.39 6.78 -3.66
C LEU A 40 5.09 6.04 -3.96
N TYR A 41 4.93 5.56 -5.19
CA TYR A 41 3.81 4.70 -5.55
C TYR A 41 4.23 3.64 -6.56
N LEU A 42 3.53 2.52 -6.54
CA LEU A 42 3.59 1.50 -7.57
C LEU A 42 2.25 1.44 -8.28
N ILE A 43 2.29 1.20 -9.59
CA ILE A 43 1.11 0.75 -10.34
C ILE A 43 1.33 -0.73 -10.59
N ALA A 44 0.38 -1.54 -10.16
CA ALA A 44 0.45 -2.98 -10.24
C ALA A 44 -0.90 -3.56 -10.67
N GLN A 45 -0.97 -4.88 -10.82
CA GLN A 45 -2.18 -5.58 -11.21
C GLN A 45 -2.41 -6.81 -10.34
N ARG A 46 -3.68 -7.06 -10.01
CA ARG A 46 -4.14 -8.27 -9.33
C ARG A 46 -5.53 -8.67 -9.83
N ALA A 47 -5.87 -9.95 -9.73
CA ALA A 47 -7.22 -10.43 -10.09
C ALA A 47 -8.30 -9.82 -9.17
N VAL A 48 -9.53 -9.69 -9.67
CA VAL A 48 -10.65 -9.11 -8.90
C VAL A 48 -10.85 -9.83 -7.57
N ILE A 49 -11.03 -9.04 -6.51
CA ILE A 49 -11.35 -9.49 -5.15
C ILE A 49 -12.75 -8.99 -4.81
N THR A 50 -13.59 -9.87 -4.26
CA THR A 50 -14.97 -9.57 -3.91
C THR A 50 -15.31 -10.03 -2.49
N PHE A 51 -16.32 -9.39 -1.92
CA PHE A 51 -17.05 -9.93 -0.79
C PHE A 51 -18.16 -10.88 -1.31
N GLU A 52 -18.21 -12.06 -0.73
CA GLU A 52 -19.12 -13.14 -1.06
C GLU A 52 -19.86 -13.62 0.20
N ASN A 53 -20.96 -14.36 0.02
CA ASN A 53 -21.69 -14.98 1.12
C ASN A 53 -22.02 -14.01 2.27
N ILE A 54 -22.35 -12.75 1.97
CA ILE A 54 -22.59 -11.74 3.00
C ILE A 54 -23.93 -12.01 3.68
N VAL A 55 -23.90 -12.23 4.99
CA VAL A 55 -25.07 -12.50 5.84
C VAL A 55 -24.99 -11.63 7.11
N PRO A 56 -25.87 -10.63 7.28
CA PRO A 56 -26.02 -9.92 8.54
C PRO A 56 -26.54 -10.86 9.64
N ASP A 57 -25.96 -10.78 10.83
CA ASP A 57 -26.41 -11.49 12.03
C ASP A 57 -26.89 -10.47 13.06
N GLU A 58 -28.21 -10.30 13.14
CA GLU A 58 -28.85 -9.36 14.08
C GLU A 58 -28.73 -9.82 15.54
N ASN A 59 -28.58 -11.12 15.81
CA ASN A 59 -28.49 -11.63 17.18
C ASN A 59 -27.12 -11.35 17.79
N GLU A 60 -26.05 -11.51 16.99
CA GLU A 60 -24.69 -11.21 17.43
C GLU A 60 -24.21 -9.80 17.06
N TYR A 61 -25.04 -9.02 16.37
CA TYR A 61 -24.73 -7.67 15.88
C TYR A 61 -23.44 -7.62 15.04
N LYS A 62 -23.34 -8.56 14.09
CA LYS A 62 -22.16 -8.81 13.24
C LYS A 62 -22.55 -8.92 11.76
N LEU A 63 -21.57 -8.72 10.90
CA LEU A 63 -21.65 -9.06 9.48
C LEU A 63 -20.73 -10.24 9.19
N ASN A 64 -21.31 -11.37 8.77
CA ASN A 64 -20.56 -12.52 8.29
C ASN A 64 -20.39 -12.42 6.78
N PHE A 65 -19.21 -12.72 6.26
CA PHE A 65 -18.94 -12.74 4.82
C PHE A 65 -17.68 -13.54 4.51
N GLU A 66 -17.43 -13.75 3.22
CA GLU A 66 -16.21 -14.33 2.71
C GLU A 66 -15.50 -13.33 1.79
N ILE A 67 -14.17 -13.40 1.70
CA ILE A 67 -13.38 -12.69 0.69
C ILE A 67 -12.85 -13.72 -0.30
N HIS A 68 -13.17 -13.51 -1.57
CA HIS A 68 -12.79 -14.36 -2.69
C HIS A 68 -11.94 -13.57 -3.68
N GLN A 69 -11.01 -14.25 -4.35
CA GLN A 69 -10.24 -13.68 -5.44
C GLN A 69 -10.20 -14.67 -6.60
N LYS A 70 -10.45 -14.18 -7.82
CA LYS A 70 -10.44 -15.06 -9.00
C LYS A 70 -9.05 -15.71 -9.15
N GLY A 71 -9.03 -17.04 -9.29
CA GLY A 71 -7.80 -17.81 -9.48
C GLY A 71 -7.04 -18.10 -8.18
N ASN A 72 -7.49 -17.62 -7.03
CA ASN A 72 -6.96 -17.96 -5.72
C ASN A 72 -7.84 -19.04 -5.09
N PRO A 73 -7.30 -20.22 -4.70
CA PRO A 73 -8.09 -21.28 -4.07
C PRO A 73 -8.42 -20.98 -2.59
N ASN A 74 -7.75 -20.02 -1.97
CA ASN A 74 -8.02 -19.63 -0.60
C ASN A 74 -9.31 -18.81 -0.52
N ILE A 75 -10.04 -19.00 0.57
CA ILE A 75 -11.20 -18.20 0.94
C ILE A 75 -10.94 -17.66 2.33
N LEU A 76 -11.15 -16.35 2.53
CA LEU A 76 -11.11 -15.79 3.88
C LEU A 76 -12.52 -15.75 4.43
N LYS A 77 -12.75 -16.39 5.58
CA LYS A 77 -14.02 -16.28 6.29
C LYS A 77 -13.90 -15.16 7.31
N CYS A 78 -14.84 -14.22 7.25
CA CYS A 78 -14.77 -12.99 7.98
C CYS A 78 -16.00 -12.79 8.86
N ARG A 79 -15.77 -12.28 10.07
CA ARG A 79 -16.83 -11.75 10.95
C ARG A 79 -16.47 -10.35 11.39
N LEU A 80 -17.28 -9.38 11.00
CA LEU A 80 -17.10 -7.97 11.33
C LEU A 80 -18.14 -7.56 12.38
N PRO A 81 -17.75 -7.31 13.65
CA PRO A 81 -18.62 -6.68 14.64
C PRO A 81 -19.10 -5.32 14.13
N LEU A 82 -20.40 -5.04 14.23
CA LEU A 82 -20.96 -3.74 13.82
C LEU A 82 -20.95 -2.70 14.95
N ALA A 83 -20.71 -3.14 16.19
CA ALA A 83 -20.47 -2.28 17.34
C ALA A 83 -18.96 -2.20 17.61
N GLN A 84 -18.33 -1.12 17.16
CA GLN A 84 -16.91 -0.84 17.39
C GLN A 84 -16.69 0.65 17.68
N SER A 85 -15.90 0.92 18.72
CA SER A 85 -15.60 2.29 19.18
C SER A 85 -14.84 3.11 18.13
N ILE A 86 -14.01 2.46 17.31
CA ILE A 86 -13.20 3.12 16.28
C ILE A 86 -14.03 3.77 15.17
N VAL A 87 -15.22 3.23 14.88
CA VAL A 87 -16.21 3.83 13.96
C VAL A 87 -17.37 4.49 14.70
N ASN A 88 -17.20 4.75 16.01
CA ASN A 88 -18.19 5.40 16.87
C ASN A 88 -19.58 4.74 16.86
N THR A 89 -19.60 3.41 16.94
CA THR A 89 -20.82 2.59 16.95
C THR A 89 -20.94 1.76 18.22
N ASN A 90 -22.18 1.45 18.61
CA ASN A 90 -22.53 0.56 19.72
C ASN A 90 -23.75 -0.32 19.35
N GLU A 91 -24.07 -1.28 20.22
CA GLU A 91 -25.15 -2.26 20.01
C GLU A 91 -26.56 -1.65 19.94
N ASN A 92 -26.75 -0.41 20.42
CA ASN A 92 -28.04 0.28 20.33
C ASN A 92 -28.19 1.14 19.07
N ASP A 93 -27.12 1.28 18.30
CA ASP A 93 -27.21 1.98 17.02
C ASP A 93 -27.98 1.13 16.01
N THR A 94 -28.44 1.74 14.93
CA THR A 94 -28.94 0.99 13.77
C THR A 94 -27.98 1.24 12.62
N ILE A 95 -27.28 0.19 12.21
CA ILE A 95 -26.30 0.23 11.12
C ILE A 95 -26.93 -0.31 9.85
N LEU A 96 -27.00 0.55 8.84
CA LEU A 96 -27.38 0.21 7.48
C LEU A 96 -26.12 -0.16 6.70
N ILE A 97 -26.24 -1.15 5.83
CA ILE A 97 -25.16 -1.61 4.96
C ILE A 97 -25.53 -1.26 3.52
N ALA A 98 -24.72 -0.42 2.88
CA ALA A 98 -24.90 -0.07 1.48
C ALA A 98 -23.88 -0.83 0.62
N PHE A 99 -24.35 -1.65 -0.30
CA PHE A 99 -23.50 -2.42 -1.21
C PHE A 99 -23.15 -1.65 -2.47
N ASN A 100 -21.89 -1.75 -2.89
CA ASN A 100 -21.39 -1.29 -4.16
C ASN A 100 -21.13 -2.50 -5.07
N ASP A 101 -22.10 -2.77 -5.96
CA ASP A 101 -21.99 -3.83 -6.96
C ASP A 101 -21.05 -3.41 -8.11
N LEU A 102 -20.20 -4.31 -8.59
CA LEU A 102 -19.48 -4.13 -9.85
C LEU A 102 -20.44 -4.08 -11.05
N ASP A 103 -21.49 -4.90 -10.97
CA ASP A 103 -22.52 -5.03 -11.98
C ASP A 103 -23.90 -4.89 -11.34
N LYS A 104 -24.56 -3.75 -11.59
CA LYS A 104 -25.91 -3.45 -11.08
C LYS A 104 -26.97 -4.41 -11.61
N SER A 105 -26.68 -5.20 -12.65
CA SER A 105 -27.59 -6.25 -13.11
C SER A 105 -27.60 -7.48 -12.19
N THR A 106 -26.63 -7.58 -11.27
CA THR A 106 -26.50 -8.68 -10.30
C THR A 106 -26.98 -8.33 -8.89
N THR A 107 -27.63 -7.17 -8.70
CA THR A 107 -28.13 -6.75 -7.38
C THR A 107 -29.13 -7.76 -6.83
N GLN A 108 -28.93 -8.15 -5.57
CA GLN A 108 -29.74 -9.13 -4.87
C GLN A 108 -30.58 -8.46 -3.79
N ASN A 109 -31.81 -8.94 -3.59
CA ASN A 109 -32.74 -8.35 -2.62
C ASN A 109 -32.63 -8.97 -1.22
N PHE A 110 -32.04 -10.15 -1.09
CA PHE A 110 -31.97 -10.91 0.15
C PHE A 110 -30.61 -11.59 0.31
N PRO A 111 -30.11 -11.75 1.55
CA PRO A 111 -28.87 -12.48 1.81
C PRO A 111 -29.03 -13.99 1.51
N PRO A 112 -27.93 -14.72 1.23
CA PRO A 112 -26.56 -14.22 1.14
C PRO A 112 -26.32 -13.34 -0.10
N TYR A 113 -25.58 -12.23 0.07
CA TYR A 113 -25.16 -11.38 -1.05
C TYR A 113 -23.81 -11.84 -1.61
N PHE A 114 -23.64 -11.71 -2.92
CA PHE A 114 -22.48 -12.20 -3.68
C PHE A 114 -21.98 -11.14 -4.65
N ASN A 115 -20.71 -11.28 -5.08
CA ASN A 115 -20.07 -10.44 -6.08
C ASN A 115 -20.06 -8.94 -5.71
N ILE A 116 -19.90 -8.63 -4.42
CA ILE A 116 -19.91 -7.27 -3.90
C ILE A 116 -18.48 -6.71 -3.94
N HIS A 117 -18.27 -5.58 -4.62
CA HIS A 117 -16.93 -4.95 -4.71
C HIS A 117 -16.52 -4.28 -3.40
N GLY A 118 -17.51 -3.71 -2.74
CA GLY A 118 -17.32 -3.00 -1.50
C GLY A 118 -18.65 -2.73 -0.83
N PHE A 119 -18.59 -2.36 0.44
CA PHE A 119 -19.75 -1.98 1.19
C PHE A 119 -19.43 -0.80 2.11
N SER A 120 -20.46 -0.04 2.44
CA SER A 120 -20.38 1.08 3.36
C SER A 120 -21.25 0.83 4.59
N LEU A 121 -20.73 1.21 5.75
CA LEU A 121 -21.48 1.25 7.00
C LEU A 121 -22.04 2.66 7.19
N VAL A 122 -23.34 2.73 7.45
CA VAL A 122 -24.08 3.97 7.62
C VAL A 122 -24.86 3.88 8.92
N LYS A 123 -24.67 4.85 9.81
CA LYS A 123 -25.43 4.94 11.06
C LYS A 123 -26.73 5.68 10.81
N GLN A 124 -27.85 5.04 11.12
CA GLN A 124 -29.15 5.69 11.08
C GLN A 124 -29.32 6.61 12.29
N GLN A 125 -29.47 7.90 12.04
CA GLN A 125 -29.90 8.89 13.03
C GLN A 125 -31.35 9.30 12.76
N LYS A 126 -32.02 9.93 13.74
CA LYS A 126 -33.45 10.27 13.69
C LYS A 126 -33.93 10.93 12.39
N GLU A 127 -33.10 11.79 11.80
CA GLU A 127 -33.46 12.59 10.62
C GLU A 127 -32.40 12.52 9.50
N LYS A 128 -31.33 11.75 9.68
CA LYS A 128 -30.25 11.65 8.68
C LYS A 128 -29.49 10.34 8.79
N GLU A 129 -28.89 9.96 7.67
CA GLU A 129 -27.91 8.90 7.60
C GLU A 129 -26.51 9.51 7.76
N GLU A 130 -25.71 8.93 8.65
CA GLU A 130 -24.32 9.30 8.87
C GLU A 130 -23.43 8.23 8.25
N PHE A 131 -22.68 8.59 7.21
CA PHE A 131 -21.66 7.73 6.64
C PHE A 131 -20.54 7.52 7.66
N LEU A 132 -20.19 6.26 7.94
CA LEU A 132 -19.13 5.92 8.89
C LEU A 132 -17.83 5.56 8.18
N ILE A 133 -17.90 4.54 7.33
CA ILE A 133 -16.74 3.97 6.64
C ILE A 133 -17.19 3.16 5.44
N TRP A 134 -16.33 3.08 4.43
CA TRP A 134 -16.47 2.17 3.30
C TRP A 134 -15.31 1.18 3.29
N PHE A 135 -15.57 -0.05 2.86
CA PHE A 135 -14.60 -1.11 2.72
C PHE A 135 -14.64 -1.66 1.29
N SER A 136 -13.47 -1.75 0.67
CA SER A 136 -13.14 -2.83 -0.26
C SER A 136 -12.43 -3.95 0.51
N PRO A 137 -12.28 -5.15 -0.08
CA PRO A 137 -11.58 -6.25 0.58
C PRO A 137 -10.18 -5.86 1.06
N GLU A 138 -9.41 -5.16 0.23
CA GLU A 138 -8.04 -4.76 0.57
C GLU A 138 -8.00 -3.66 1.64
N LYS A 139 -8.97 -2.73 1.61
CA LYS A 139 -9.11 -1.72 2.66
C LYS A 139 -9.50 -2.34 4.00
N LEU A 140 -10.41 -3.31 4.02
CA LEU A 140 -10.75 -4.07 5.23
C LEU A 140 -9.53 -4.80 5.77
N LEU A 141 -8.85 -5.57 4.92
CA LEU A 141 -7.65 -6.31 5.33
C LEU A 141 -6.58 -5.38 5.89
N GLN A 142 -6.33 -4.22 5.25
CA GLN A 142 -5.33 -3.28 5.75
C GLN A 142 -5.68 -2.72 7.12
N ASN A 143 -6.91 -2.23 7.28
CA ASN A 143 -7.37 -1.72 8.56
C ASN A 143 -7.29 -2.81 9.63
N TRP A 144 -7.57 -4.07 9.28
CA TRP A 144 -7.47 -5.19 10.20
C TRP A 144 -6.03 -5.49 10.62
N TRP A 145 -5.09 -5.66 9.68
CA TRP A 145 -3.70 -6.01 10.05
C TRP A 145 -2.93 -4.86 10.70
N LYS A 146 -3.34 -3.60 10.45
CA LYS A 146 -2.85 -2.42 11.17
C LYS A 146 -3.53 -2.23 12.54
N GLY A 147 -4.62 -2.95 12.83
CA GLY A 147 -5.33 -2.90 14.12
C GLY A 147 -6.29 -1.71 14.25
N TYR A 148 -6.72 -1.13 13.13
CA TYR A 148 -7.72 -0.06 13.08
C TYR A 148 -9.15 -0.56 12.99
N ILE A 149 -9.40 -1.81 12.59
CA ILE A 149 -10.73 -2.41 12.64
C ILE A 149 -10.65 -3.78 13.28
N GLU A 150 -11.61 -4.10 14.12
CA GLU A 150 -11.77 -5.44 14.66
C GLU A 150 -12.51 -6.29 13.62
N CYS A 151 -11.93 -7.43 13.27
CA CYS A 151 -12.55 -8.42 12.40
C CYS A 151 -11.92 -9.79 12.69
N GLU A 152 -12.74 -10.83 12.81
CA GLU A 152 -12.23 -12.19 12.81
C GLU A 152 -11.99 -12.59 11.36
N ILE A 153 -10.75 -12.97 11.01
CA ILE A 153 -10.38 -13.42 9.66
C ILE A 153 -9.71 -14.78 9.76
N GLU A 154 -10.36 -15.80 9.19
CA GLU A 154 -9.84 -17.17 9.08
C GLU A 154 -9.42 -17.45 7.63
N GLY A 155 -8.18 -17.87 7.42
CA GLY A 155 -7.60 -18.20 6.11
C GLY A 155 -6.26 -17.53 5.84
N ASP A 156 -5.63 -17.87 4.70
CA ASP A 156 -4.36 -17.27 4.29
C ASP A 156 -4.58 -15.94 3.56
N TYR A 157 -4.71 -14.86 4.33
CA TYR A 157 -4.92 -13.51 3.80
C TYR A 157 -3.75 -13.00 2.94
N LYS A 158 -2.52 -13.51 3.14
CA LYS A 158 -1.35 -13.05 2.37
C LYS A 158 -1.43 -13.44 0.91
N SER A 159 -2.13 -14.53 0.60
CA SER A 159 -2.37 -14.95 -0.79
C SER A 159 -3.15 -13.91 -1.62
N PHE A 160 -3.91 -13.04 -0.95
CA PHE A 160 -4.68 -11.96 -1.58
C PHE A 160 -3.88 -10.67 -1.80
N LEU A 161 -2.69 -10.56 -1.22
CA LEU A 161 -1.85 -9.36 -1.21
C LEU A 161 -0.65 -9.50 -2.17
N ARG A 162 -0.90 -10.07 -3.34
CA ARG A 162 0.11 -10.35 -4.38
C ARG A 162 -0.17 -9.49 -5.60
N TYR A 163 0.83 -8.74 -6.04
CA TYR A 163 0.67 -7.68 -7.04
C TYR A 163 1.73 -7.77 -8.14
N GLN A 164 1.30 -7.92 -9.40
CA GLN A 164 2.20 -7.84 -10.55
C GLN A 164 2.57 -6.38 -10.81
N VAL A 165 3.84 -6.00 -10.61
CA VAL A 165 4.29 -4.61 -10.72
C VAL A 165 4.50 -4.24 -12.18
N HIS A 166 3.85 -3.14 -12.59
CA HIS A 166 3.97 -2.57 -13.92
C HIS A 166 4.84 -1.31 -13.94
N TYR A 167 4.80 -0.53 -12.86
CA TYR A 167 5.49 0.75 -12.78
C TYR A 167 5.83 1.14 -11.34
N VAL A 168 6.97 1.80 -11.17
CA VAL A 168 7.39 2.50 -9.95
C VAL A 168 7.46 4.00 -10.26
N GLY A 169 6.89 4.84 -9.40
CA GLY A 169 6.98 6.28 -9.57
C GLY A 169 7.04 7.04 -8.25
N LYS A 170 7.43 8.31 -8.36
CA LYS A 170 7.48 9.26 -7.26
C LYS A 170 6.55 10.46 -7.41
N ALA A 171 6.28 11.11 -6.29
CA ALA A 171 5.39 12.25 -6.15
C ALA A 171 5.96 13.29 -5.14
N THR A 172 7.25 13.64 -5.23
CA THR A 172 7.90 14.51 -4.22
C THR A 172 7.51 15.99 -4.33
N LYS A 173 7.06 16.45 -5.50
CA LYS A 173 6.72 17.87 -5.77
C LYS A 173 5.22 18.19 -5.67
N GLN A 174 4.38 17.16 -5.65
CA GLN A 174 2.92 17.26 -5.59
C GLN A 174 2.36 15.91 -5.12
N GLY A 175 1.23 15.93 -4.40
CA GLY A 175 0.61 14.70 -3.90
C GLY A 175 0.27 13.67 -4.99
N ILE A 176 0.25 12.39 -4.60
CA ILE A 176 0.05 11.24 -5.51
C ILE A 176 -1.24 11.37 -6.31
N LEU A 177 -2.35 11.78 -5.69
CA LEU A 177 -3.65 11.90 -6.38
C LEU A 177 -3.59 12.89 -7.55
N LYS A 178 -3.01 14.07 -7.29
CA LYS A 178 -2.79 15.10 -8.30
C LYS A 178 -1.80 14.64 -9.37
N ARG A 179 -0.72 13.96 -8.97
CA ARG A 179 0.28 13.40 -9.89
C ARG A 179 -0.33 12.42 -10.89
N LEU A 180 -1.23 11.54 -10.43
CA LEU A 180 -1.83 10.47 -11.23
C LEU A 180 -2.96 10.95 -12.15
N THR A 181 -3.65 12.04 -11.81
CA THR A 181 -4.78 12.59 -12.60
C THR A 181 -4.42 12.97 -14.05
N GLY A 182 -3.14 13.21 -14.35
CA GLY A 182 -2.63 13.47 -15.71
C GLY A 182 -1.42 12.63 -16.09
N HIS A 183 -1.22 11.46 -15.45
CA HIS A 183 -0.03 10.64 -15.67
C HIS A 183 -0.20 9.76 -16.91
N SER A 184 0.51 10.08 -18.00
CA SER A 184 0.38 9.34 -19.26
C SER A 184 0.66 7.83 -19.08
N THR A 185 1.69 7.45 -18.32
CA THR A 185 1.98 6.02 -18.08
C THR A 185 0.85 5.29 -17.37
N PHE A 186 0.11 5.97 -16.48
CA PHE A 186 -1.02 5.34 -15.80
C PHE A 186 -2.17 5.11 -16.80
N GLN A 187 -2.41 6.06 -17.70
CA GLN A 187 -3.36 5.92 -18.80
C GLN A 187 -2.94 4.84 -19.80
N ASP A 188 -1.65 4.74 -20.12
CA ASP A 188 -1.08 3.71 -20.99
C ASP A 188 -1.30 2.33 -20.39
N ILE A 189 -1.00 2.13 -19.10
CA ILE A 189 -1.25 0.86 -18.38
C ILE A 189 -2.75 0.52 -18.44
N LEU A 190 -3.64 1.47 -18.12
CA LEU A 190 -5.09 1.24 -18.17
C LEU A 190 -5.61 0.91 -19.58
N SER A 191 -4.91 1.33 -20.63
CA SER A 191 -5.33 1.15 -22.02
C SER A 191 -4.73 -0.09 -22.67
N LEU A 192 -3.56 -0.54 -22.21
CA LEU A 192 -2.77 -1.59 -22.85
C LEU A 192 -2.79 -2.91 -22.08
N GLU A 193 -2.97 -2.88 -20.75
CA GLU A 193 -3.08 -4.10 -19.96
C GLU A 193 -4.47 -4.72 -20.11
N GLU A 194 -4.50 -6.03 -20.33
CA GLU A 194 -5.72 -6.82 -20.36
C GLU A 194 -6.16 -7.17 -18.94
N SER A 195 -7.47 -7.38 -18.75
CA SER A 195 -7.98 -7.91 -17.49
C SER A 195 -7.53 -9.37 -17.30
N VAL A 196 -6.98 -9.69 -16.14
CA VAL A 196 -6.66 -11.05 -15.69
C VAL A 196 -7.94 -11.85 -15.44
N THR A 197 -8.98 -11.20 -14.90
CA THR A 197 -10.30 -11.82 -14.68
C THR A 197 -11.17 -11.69 -15.93
N GLU A 198 -11.70 -12.81 -16.41
CA GLU A 198 -12.61 -12.83 -17.56
C GLU A 198 -13.81 -11.90 -17.35
N LYS A 199 -14.15 -11.10 -18.38
CA LYS A 199 -15.27 -10.14 -18.41
C LYS A 199 -15.18 -9.01 -17.37
N GLN A 200 -13.97 -8.69 -16.90
CA GLN A 200 -13.74 -7.54 -16.03
C GLN A 200 -13.10 -6.38 -16.79
N LEU A 201 -13.21 -5.18 -16.22
CA LEU A 201 -12.50 -4.02 -16.72
C LEU A 201 -11.10 -3.98 -16.07
N PRO A 202 -10.04 -3.58 -16.81
CA PRO A 202 -8.72 -3.34 -16.22
C PRO A 202 -8.77 -2.38 -15.02
N ALA A 203 -9.72 -1.44 -15.01
CA ALA A 203 -9.92 -0.50 -13.92
C ALA A 203 -10.18 -1.15 -12.54
N ASN A 204 -10.69 -2.38 -12.49
CA ASN A 204 -10.97 -3.13 -11.25
C ASN A 204 -9.77 -3.97 -10.75
N GLU A 205 -8.69 -4.00 -11.53
CA GLU A 205 -7.54 -4.90 -11.31
C GLU A 205 -6.21 -4.17 -11.29
N ILE A 206 -6.08 -3.08 -12.05
CA ILE A 206 -4.97 -2.15 -11.94
C ILE A 206 -5.11 -1.43 -10.61
N VAL A 207 -4.12 -1.60 -9.75
CA VAL A 207 -4.08 -1.05 -8.39
C VAL A 207 -2.91 -0.09 -8.22
N ILE A 208 -3.13 0.94 -7.42
CA ILE A 208 -2.15 1.92 -6.97
C ILE A 208 -1.79 1.58 -5.53
N LEU A 209 -0.52 1.26 -5.32
CA LEU A 209 0.07 1.06 -4.00
C LEU A 209 0.83 2.33 -3.64
N SER A 210 0.34 3.10 -2.67
CA SER A 210 0.98 4.35 -2.25
C SER A 210 1.78 4.12 -0.98
N PHE A 211 3.04 4.56 -0.98
CA PHE A 211 3.99 4.31 0.10
C PHE A 211 4.48 5.59 0.77
N GLU A 212 4.54 5.53 2.08
CA GLU A 212 5.28 6.45 2.94
C GLU A 212 6.41 5.71 3.66
N PHE A 213 7.27 6.45 4.36
CA PHE A 213 8.23 5.84 5.27
C PHE A 213 7.60 5.73 6.65
N GLU A 214 7.53 4.52 7.19
CA GLU A 214 7.22 4.28 8.60
C GLU A 214 8.37 4.82 9.45
N GLU A 215 9.59 4.42 9.11
CA GLU A 215 10.81 4.87 9.77
C GLU A 215 11.94 5.05 8.75
N ASN A 216 12.79 6.04 9.03
CA ASN A 216 14.09 6.19 8.41
C ASN A 216 15.11 6.33 9.55
N ILE A 217 15.97 5.33 9.73
CA ILE A 217 16.91 5.24 10.85
C ILE A 217 18.32 5.47 10.34
N GLN A 218 18.92 6.60 10.74
CA GLN A 218 20.34 6.86 10.53
C GLN A 218 21.16 6.37 11.72
N MET A 219 22.15 5.53 11.43
CA MET A 219 23.15 5.10 12.40
C MET A 219 24.52 5.65 12.01
N GLN A 220 25.18 6.33 12.95
CA GLN A 220 26.51 6.90 12.73
C GLN A 220 27.48 6.44 13.81
N THR A 221 28.65 5.93 13.39
CA THR A 221 29.76 5.61 14.30
C THR A 221 30.90 6.58 14.07
N PHE A 222 31.50 7.05 15.15
CA PHE A 222 32.61 8.00 15.15
C PHE A 222 33.91 7.29 15.55
N GLY A 223 34.98 7.51 14.77
CA GLY A 223 36.31 7.03 15.10
C GLY A 223 37.05 7.90 16.11
N SER A 224 38.23 7.44 16.52
CA SER A 224 39.12 8.16 17.46
C SER A 224 39.62 9.51 16.96
N TYR A 225 39.41 9.83 15.67
CA TYR A 225 39.86 11.06 15.01
C TYR A 225 38.67 11.91 14.50
N SER A 226 37.44 11.63 14.93
CA SER A 226 36.27 12.40 14.49
C SER A 226 36.27 13.80 15.08
N ASP A 227 35.83 14.76 14.28
CA ASP A 227 35.69 16.15 14.70
C ASP A 227 34.46 16.33 15.60
N ILE A 228 34.64 17.04 16.73
CA ILE A 228 33.58 17.35 17.71
C ILE A 228 32.41 18.06 17.03
N LYS A 229 32.69 18.93 16.05
CA LYS A 229 31.64 19.63 15.30
C LYS A 229 30.78 18.64 14.50
N SER A 230 31.41 17.68 13.81
CA SER A 230 30.69 16.63 13.09
C SER A 230 29.84 15.75 14.01
N MET A 231 30.34 15.44 15.21
CA MET A 231 29.58 14.70 16.22
C MET A 231 28.38 15.51 16.71
N THR A 232 28.57 16.80 16.94
CA THR A 232 27.52 17.72 17.39
C THR A 232 26.42 17.87 16.34
N SER A 233 26.77 18.13 15.08
CA SER A 233 25.80 18.24 13.98
C SER A 233 25.02 16.96 13.75
N ALA A 234 25.64 15.78 13.95
CA ALA A 234 24.93 14.51 13.88
C ALA A 234 23.92 14.33 15.02
N LEU A 235 24.28 14.70 16.26
CA LEU A 235 23.37 14.65 17.42
C LEU A 235 22.21 15.64 17.28
N LEU A 236 22.43 16.79 16.65
CA LEU A 236 21.42 17.79 16.37
C LEU A 236 20.55 17.44 15.14
N GLY A 237 20.87 16.38 14.40
CA GLY A 237 20.13 15.97 13.20
C GLY A 237 20.41 16.82 11.96
N GLU A 238 21.37 17.74 12.01
CA GLU A 238 21.71 18.65 10.89
C GLU A 238 22.23 17.91 9.65
N ASN A 239 22.75 16.71 9.84
CA ASN A 239 23.28 15.85 8.76
C ASN A 239 22.25 14.85 8.23
N TYR A 240 21.00 14.95 8.67
CA TYR A 240 19.95 14.03 8.26
C TYR A 240 19.40 14.41 6.88
N PRO A 241 19.24 13.46 5.94
CA PRO A 241 18.74 13.76 4.60
C PRO A 241 17.27 14.16 4.65
N GLU A 242 16.91 15.14 3.82
CA GLU A 242 15.52 15.47 3.56
C GLU A 242 14.77 14.24 3.03
N GLN A 243 13.53 14.06 3.47
CA GLN A 243 12.72 12.88 3.12
C GLN A 243 12.52 12.74 1.61
N GLU A 244 12.37 13.86 0.89
CA GLU A 244 12.35 13.90 -0.58
C GLU A 244 13.57 13.21 -1.18
N THR A 245 14.76 13.46 -0.62
CA THR A 245 16.02 12.86 -1.10
C THR A 245 16.00 11.34 -0.91
N ILE A 246 15.46 10.85 0.21
CA ILE A 246 15.34 9.41 0.48
C ILE A 246 14.36 8.75 -0.50
N PHE A 247 13.23 9.40 -0.82
CA PHE A 247 12.27 8.91 -1.81
C PHE A 247 12.83 8.89 -3.24
N LEU A 248 13.61 9.91 -3.60
CA LEU A 248 14.29 9.96 -4.89
C LEU A 248 15.26 8.79 -5.07
N ASP A 249 15.90 8.35 -3.99
CA ASP A 249 16.81 7.21 -4.03
C ASP A 249 16.06 5.87 -3.99
N SER A 250 15.00 5.76 -3.17
CA SER A 250 14.18 4.55 -3.06
C SER A 250 13.47 4.18 -4.38
N GLU A 251 12.98 5.19 -5.13
CA GLU A 251 12.43 4.99 -6.48
C GLU A 251 13.46 4.29 -7.39
N LYS A 252 14.71 4.77 -7.41
CA LYS A 252 15.77 4.19 -8.24
C LYS A 252 16.14 2.79 -7.80
N ALA A 253 16.24 2.57 -6.49
CA ALA A 253 16.53 1.26 -5.91
C ALA A 253 15.47 0.23 -6.32
N LEU A 254 14.19 0.61 -6.27
CA LEU A 254 13.07 -0.25 -6.65
C LEU A 254 13.00 -0.53 -8.15
N ILE A 255 13.24 0.49 -8.99
CA ILE A 255 13.31 0.32 -10.44
C ILE A 255 14.47 -0.59 -10.82
N GLN A 256 15.64 -0.42 -10.20
CA GLN A 256 16.79 -1.29 -10.43
C GLN A 256 16.52 -2.74 -9.97
N ALA A 257 15.78 -2.91 -8.86
CA ALA A 257 15.42 -4.23 -8.34
C ALA A 257 14.43 -4.97 -9.24
N MET A 258 13.35 -4.30 -9.66
CA MET A 258 12.20 -4.94 -10.30
C MET A 258 12.19 -4.79 -11.82
N LYS A 259 12.87 -3.79 -12.37
CA LYS A 259 12.90 -3.40 -13.79
C LYS A 259 11.50 -3.41 -14.45
N PRO A 260 10.51 -2.66 -13.92
CA PRO A 260 9.13 -2.74 -14.42
C PRO A 260 9.01 -2.30 -15.88
N ASN A 261 8.11 -2.95 -16.63
CA ASN A 261 7.97 -2.78 -18.08
C ASN A 261 7.65 -1.34 -18.52
N TYR A 262 6.94 -0.57 -17.69
CA TYR A 262 6.54 0.79 -18.03
C TYR A 262 7.52 1.87 -17.55
N ASN A 263 8.57 1.51 -16.81
CA ASN A 263 9.63 2.45 -16.44
C ASN A 263 10.62 2.64 -17.61
N LYS A 264 10.60 3.83 -18.22
CA LYS A 264 11.50 4.16 -19.34
C LYS A 264 12.97 4.28 -18.94
N GLU A 265 13.24 4.76 -17.73
CA GLU A 265 14.57 4.86 -17.15
C GLU A 265 14.77 3.72 -16.16
N LEU A 266 15.80 2.90 -16.36
CA LEU A 266 16.11 1.72 -15.56
C LEU A 266 17.37 1.86 -14.68
N PHE A 267 17.93 3.07 -14.58
CA PHE A 267 19.07 3.39 -13.71
C PHE A 267 20.24 2.38 -13.73
N LYS A 268 20.71 1.99 -14.92
CA LYS A 268 21.77 0.97 -15.11
C LYS A 268 23.07 1.19 -14.32
N ASN A 269 23.36 2.43 -13.91
CA ASN A 269 24.54 2.81 -13.15
C ASN A 269 24.25 3.07 -11.65
N TYR A 270 23.03 2.81 -11.18
CA TYR A 270 22.67 2.91 -9.76
C TYR A 270 23.63 2.05 -8.92
N PRO A 271 24.19 2.56 -7.82
CA PRO A 271 23.72 3.73 -7.04
C PRO A 271 24.23 5.11 -7.47
N ILE A 272 25.02 5.23 -8.55
CA ILE A 272 25.50 6.53 -9.03
C ILE A 272 24.32 7.34 -9.57
N SER A 273 24.06 8.49 -8.97
CA SER A 273 22.92 9.36 -9.32
C SER A 273 23.23 10.83 -9.06
N LYS A 274 22.54 11.73 -9.77
CA LYS A 274 22.63 13.19 -9.59
C LYS A 274 21.72 13.72 -8.47
N ASP A 275 20.69 12.95 -8.14
CA ASP A 275 19.73 13.21 -7.07
C ASP A 275 19.54 11.96 -6.22
N GLY A 276 19.06 12.10 -4.99
CA GLY A 276 19.02 11.00 -4.01
C GLY A 276 20.25 11.00 -3.10
N LEU A 277 20.68 9.82 -2.65
CA LEU A 277 21.58 9.70 -1.51
C LEU A 277 23.06 9.54 -1.87
N TYR A 278 23.40 9.43 -3.16
CA TYR A 278 24.76 9.16 -3.64
C TYR A 278 25.81 10.11 -3.02
N ASP A 279 25.60 11.43 -3.11
CA ASP A 279 26.56 12.44 -2.63
C ASP A 279 26.67 12.50 -1.09
N LEU A 280 25.74 11.88 -0.36
CA LEU A 280 25.75 11.85 1.10
C LEU A 280 26.69 10.78 1.67
N ASN A 281 27.26 9.94 0.80
CA ASN A 281 28.31 8.97 1.12
C ASN A 281 27.94 8.06 2.30
N TYR A 282 26.73 7.49 2.25
CA TYR A 282 26.35 6.42 3.15
C TYR A 282 27.14 5.16 2.84
N LYS A 283 27.62 4.50 3.88
CA LYS A 283 28.29 3.20 3.77
C LYS A 283 27.29 2.10 3.44
N VAL A 284 26.10 2.17 4.03
CA VAL A 284 25.01 1.24 3.77
C VAL A 284 23.70 2.01 3.70
N ILE A 285 22.90 1.76 2.68
CA ILE A 285 21.51 2.17 2.58
C ILE A 285 20.68 0.90 2.40
N SER A 286 19.58 0.76 3.14
CA SER A 286 18.64 -0.35 2.92
C SER A 286 17.20 0.10 2.80
N TYR A 287 16.43 -0.61 2.00
CA TYR A 287 14.99 -0.45 1.82
C TYR A 287 14.27 -1.78 2.02
N SER A 288 13.18 -1.77 2.79
CA SER A 288 12.31 -2.92 3.03
C SER A 288 10.85 -2.50 3.10
N PHE A 289 9.93 -3.42 2.83
CA PHE A 289 8.49 -3.22 3.00
C PHE A 289 8.01 -3.89 4.29
N ILE A 290 7.25 -3.16 5.12
CA ILE A 290 6.75 -3.70 6.39
C ILE A 290 5.34 -4.28 6.28
N ASP A 291 4.56 -3.89 5.27
CA ASP A 291 3.25 -4.49 5.03
C ASP A 291 3.39 -5.92 4.47
N PRO A 292 2.43 -6.81 4.76
CA PRO A 292 2.46 -8.22 4.33
C PRO A 292 2.10 -8.39 2.84
N ILE A 293 2.69 -7.59 1.96
CA ILE A 293 2.48 -7.60 0.51
C ILE A 293 3.57 -8.35 -0.21
N THR A 294 3.25 -8.87 -1.39
CA THR A 294 4.22 -9.45 -2.33
C THR A 294 4.17 -8.72 -3.65
N LEU A 295 5.31 -8.16 -4.07
CA LEU A 295 5.50 -7.46 -5.32
C LEU A 295 6.15 -8.39 -6.33
N ILE A 296 5.44 -8.78 -7.38
CA ILE A 296 5.88 -9.72 -8.41
C ILE A 296 6.39 -8.93 -9.62
N TYR A 297 7.50 -9.36 -10.19
CA TYR A 297 8.14 -8.82 -11.40
C TYR A 297 8.79 -9.96 -12.19
N ASP A 298 9.26 -9.68 -13.40
CA ASP A 298 9.70 -10.72 -14.34
C ASP A 298 10.83 -11.64 -13.81
N GLU A 299 11.74 -11.08 -13.01
CA GLU A 299 12.91 -11.79 -12.46
C GLU A 299 12.66 -12.36 -11.04
N GLY A 300 11.48 -12.15 -10.43
CA GLY A 300 11.17 -12.67 -9.11
C GLY A 300 10.05 -11.94 -8.35
N GLU A 301 10.10 -11.98 -7.03
CA GLU A 301 9.15 -11.29 -6.16
C GLU A 301 9.87 -10.61 -4.98
N ILE A 302 9.35 -9.51 -4.44
CA ILE A 302 9.81 -8.89 -3.19
C ILE A 302 8.71 -9.05 -2.15
N ILE A 303 9.04 -9.68 -1.02
CA ILE A 303 8.07 -9.96 0.04
C ILE A 303 8.27 -8.98 1.21
N GLY A 304 7.23 -8.24 1.58
CA GLY A 304 7.19 -7.46 2.81
C GLY A 304 6.72 -8.26 4.01
N LYS A 305 7.20 -7.92 5.23
CA LYS A 305 6.75 -8.56 6.48
C LYS A 305 6.74 -7.54 7.63
N LYS A 306 5.74 -7.65 8.52
CA LYS A 306 5.50 -6.76 9.68
C LYS A 306 6.63 -6.74 10.74
N HIS A 307 7.70 -7.51 10.59
CA HIS A 307 8.77 -7.62 11.58
C HIS A 307 9.97 -6.76 11.18
N ALA A 308 10.65 -6.13 12.13
CA ALA A 308 11.78 -5.20 11.89
C ALA A 308 12.99 -5.77 11.11
N PHE A 309 13.02 -7.09 10.91
CA PHE A 309 14.01 -7.82 10.11
C PHE A 309 13.36 -8.88 9.20
N GLY A 310 12.03 -8.82 9.06
CA GLY A 310 11.28 -9.72 8.21
C GLY A 310 11.14 -9.12 6.82
N GLY A 311 11.14 -9.97 5.81
CA GLY A 311 10.92 -9.58 4.43
C GLY A 311 12.22 -9.30 3.70
N ASP A 312 12.12 -9.14 2.39
CA ASP A 312 13.25 -8.91 1.52
C ASP A 312 13.83 -7.51 1.69
N LEU A 313 15.14 -7.37 1.49
CA LEU A 313 15.85 -6.09 1.62
C LEU A 313 16.60 -5.75 0.34
N ILE A 314 16.43 -4.52 -0.13
CA ILE A 314 17.34 -3.92 -1.10
C ILE A 314 18.45 -3.24 -0.30
N VAL A 315 19.70 -3.57 -0.59
CA VAL A 315 20.88 -3.04 0.10
C VAL A 315 21.86 -2.45 -0.88
N ILE A 316 22.26 -1.21 -0.62
CA ILE A 316 23.31 -0.48 -1.31
C ILE A 316 24.49 -0.35 -0.36
N SER A 317 25.68 -0.79 -0.79
CA SER A 317 26.91 -0.71 0.02
C SER A 317 28.00 0.08 -0.69
N ASP A 318 28.68 0.93 0.08
CA ASP A 318 29.83 1.74 -0.31
C ASP A 318 29.61 2.56 -1.61
N ASN A 319 28.36 2.97 -1.87
CA ASN A 319 27.95 3.64 -3.11
C ASN A 319 28.36 2.89 -4.39
N LYS A 320 28.46 1.56 -4.33
CA LYS A 320 28.93 0.73 -5.45
C LYS A 320 28.12 -0.53 -5.65
N GLU A 321 27.88 -1.25 -4.57
CA GLU A 321 27.23 -2.56 -4.64
C GLU A 321 25.73 -2.44 -4.42
N PHE A 322 24.95 -3.11 -5.26
CA PHE A 322 23.51 -3.25 -5.14
C PHE A 322 23.17 -4.73 -4.95
N ARG A 323 22.37 -5.06 -3.94
CA ARG A 323 21.94 -6.44 -3.66
C ARG A 323 20.49 -6.48 -3.22
N LEU A 324 19.74 -7.45 -3.74
CA LEU A 324 18.44 -7.85 -3.21
C LEU A 324 18.61 -9.11 -2.35
N ILE A 325 18.36 -9.00 -1.05
CA ILE A 325 18.50 -10.08 -0.07
C ILE A 325 17.13 -10.68 0.21
N LYS A 326 17.03 -12.01 0.09
CA LYS A 326 15.82 -12.80 0.36
C LYS A 326 15.80 -13.31 1.80
N ASN A 327 14.67 -13.19 2.51
CA ASN A 327 14.52 -13.60 3.92
C ASN A 327 13.34 -14.53 4.21
#